data_AF-A0A959VP95-F1
#
_entry.id   AF-A0A959VP95-F1
#
_cell.length_a   1.000
_cell.length_b   1.000
_cell.length_c   1.000
_cell.angle_alpha   90.00
_cell.angle_beta   90.00
_cell.angle_gamma   90.00
#
_symmetry.space_group_name_H-M   'P 1'
#
loop_
_entity.id
_entity.type
_entity.pdbx_description
1 polymer ?
#
loop_
_entity_poly.entity_id
_entity_poly.type
_entity_poly.pdbx_seq_one_letter_code
_entity_poly.pdbx_strand_id
1 'polypeptide(L)'
;MCEPADMDGGDRMDVPGLTGAKGGNRLRLAVAGAALFSLLFAATALAAVGTLDQKSGTAGCVSETGSAGACADGTALGEAYSVAVSPDGGSVYVASAVSDAVAVFDRNPTTGALSQKPGTAGCVSETGSGGICVDGKALDGPRSVAVSPDGESVYV
;
A
#
# COMPACT_ATOMS: atom_id res chain seq x y z
N MET A 1 -59.47 -7.19 26.79
CA MET A 1 -59.25 -8.58 27.25
C MET A 1 -58.02 -8.50 28.16
N CYS A 2 -58.08 -8.43 29.51
CA CYS A 2 -58.60 -9.41 30.50
C CYS A 2 -58.23 -10.84 30.06
N GLU A 3 -57.51 -11.68 30.80
CA GLU A 3 -57.35 -11.82 32.26
C GLU A 3 -56.12 -12.74 32.52
N PRO A 4 -55.49 -12.70 33.71
CA PRO A 4 -54.31 -13.47 34.12
C PRO A 4 -54.68 -14.73 34.95
N ALA A 5 -53.68 -15.50 35.40
CA ALA A 5 -53.72 -16.38 36.57
C ALA A 5 -52.26 -16.63 37.04
N ASP A 6 -51.82 -16.05 38.15
CA ASP A 6 -51.88 -16.56 39.54
C ASP A 6 -50.94 -17.76 39.76
N MET A 7 -49.79 -17.57 40.44
CA MET A 7 -49.61 -17.54 41.91
C MET A 7 -50.02 -18.86 42.57
N ASP A 8 -49.05 -19.64 43.05
CA ASP A 8 -48.88 -19.99 44.47
C ASP A 8 -47.77 -21.05 44.63
N GLY A 9 -47.16 -21.11 45.81
CA GLY A 9 -46.42 -22.29 46.25
C GLY A 9 -45.04 -21.99 46.83
N GLY A 10 -45.01 -21.32 47.99
CA GLY A 10 -43.82 -21.33 48.83
C GLY A 10 -43.50 -22.72 49.35
N ASP A 11 -42.21 -23.02 49.51
CA ASP A 11 -41.79 -23.92 50.57
C ASP A 11 -40.51 -23.42 51.24
N ARG A 12 -40.56 -23.40 52.57
CA ARG A 12 -39.48 -23.05 53.49
C ARG A 12 -38.80 -24.35 53.87
N MET A 13 -37.50 -24.51 53.63
CA MET A 13 -36.70 -25.45 54.42
C MET A 13 -35.27 -24.91 54.59
N ASP A 14 -35.04 -24.42 55.81
CA ASP A 14 -33.90 -24.74 56.67
C ASP A 14 -32.46 -24.48 56.22
N VAL A 15 -31.85 -23.57 56.98
CA VAL A 15 -30.40 -23.37 57.15
C VAL A 15 -29.79 -24.43 58.07
N PRO A 16 -28.74 -25.14 57.64
CA PRO A 16 -27.76 -25.73 58.54
C PRO A 16 -26.55 -24.79 58.64
N GLY A 17 -26.30 -24.26 59.84
CA GLY A 17 -25.02 -23.66 60.17
C GLY A 17 -23.94 -24.74 60.31
N LEU A 18 -22.78 -24.54 59.70
CA LEU A 18 -21.55 -25.24 60.09
C LEU A 18 -20.35 -24.28 60.01
N THR A 19 -19.95 -23.88 61.21
CA THR A 19 -18.60 -23.66 61.69
C THR A 19 -17.44 -24.11 60.77
N GLY A 20 -16.43 -23.24 60.67
CA GLY A 20 -15.08 -23.63 61.05
C GLY A 20 -14.20 -24.38 60.05
N ALA A 21 -13.21 -23.62 59.56
CA ALA A 21 -11.79 -23.97 59.57
C ALA A 21 -11.19 -24.92 58.50
N LYS A 22 -10.03 -24.42 58.03
CA LYS A 22 -8.79 -25.14 57.68
C LYS A 22 -8.78 -26.03 56.43
N GLY A 23 -8.02 -25.54 55.44
CA GLY A 23 -6.92 -26.33 54.89
C GLY A 23 -6.98 -26.64 53.40
N GLY A 24 -5.88 -26.33 52.70
CA GLY A 24 -5.37 -27.20 51.65
C GLY A 24 -5.76 -26.87 50.22
N ASN A 25 -4.86 -26.15 49.54
CA ASN A 25 -4.79 -25.93 48.10
C ASN A 25 -4.93 -27.23 47.26
N ARG A 26 -5.96 -27.33 46.39
CA ARG A 26 -5.98 -28.23 45.21
C ARG A 26 -6.79 -27.63 44.03
N LEU A 27 -6.06 -26.92 43.17
CA LEU A 27 -6.09 -26.90 41.69
C LEU A 27 -7.42 -26.93 40.88
N ARG A 28 -7.71 -25.77 40.25
CA ARG A 28 -8.24 -25.47 38.89
C ARG A 28 -9.66 -25.90 38.48
N LEU A 29 -10.53 -24.91 38.21
CA LEU A 29 -11.13 -24.67 36.88
C LEU A 29 -11.64 -23.21 36.76
N ALA A 30 -11.53 -22.66 35.56
CA ALA A 30 -11.65 -21.24 35.24
C ALA A 30 -13.09 -20.79 34.94
N VAL A 31 -13.42 -19.53 35.26
CA VAL A 31 -14.21 -18.64 34.39
C VAL A 31 -13.61 -17.24 34.50
N ALA A 32 -12.90 -16.82 33.45
CA ALA A 32 -12.41 -15.46 33.28
C ALA A 32 -13.57 -14.55 32.90
N GLY A 33 -13.75 -13.43 33.60
CA GLY A 33 -14.88 -12.54 33.36
C GLY A 33 -14.65 -11.14 33.89
N ALA A 34 -13.86 -10.35 33.17
CA ALA A 34 -14.03 -8.91 32.98
C ALA A 34 -13.02 -8.46 31.92
N ALA A 35 -13.49 -8.34 30.68
CA ALA A 35 -12.69 -7.87 29.57
C ALA A 35 -12.17 -6.45 29.85
N LEU A 36 -10.88 -6.29 29.62
CA LEU A 36 -10.09 -5.08 29.70
C LEU A 36 -10.77 -3.90 29.01
N PHE A 37 -10.81 -2.77 29.72
CA PHE A 37 -11.14 -1.44 29.24
C PHE A 37 -10.42 -1.18 27.91
N SER A 38 -11.17 -1.00 26.82
CA SER A 38 -10.64 -0.81 25.48
C SER A 38 -9.72 0.42 25.45
N LEU A 39 -8.43 0.19 25.21
CA LEU A 39 -7.44 1.24 24.98
C LEU A 39 -7.87 2.08 23.77
N LEU A 40 -8.12 3.37 23.99
CA LEU A 40 -8.28 4.36 22.94
C LEU A 40 -7.00 4.37 22.09
N PHE A 41 -7.07 3.84 20.87
CA PHE A 41 -6.09 4.16 19.83
C PHE A 41 -6.43 5.52 19.22
N ALA A 42 -6.04 6.60 19.90
CA ALA A 42 -5.89 7.87 19.23
C ALA A 42 -4.50 7.91 18.58
N ALA A 43 -4.37 7.22 17.44
CA ALA A 43 -3.22 7.44 16.56
C ALA A 43 -3.45 8.78 15.83
N THR A 44 -3.01 9.88 16.43
CA THR A 44 -2.87 11.14 15.70
C THR A 44 -1.81 10.93 14.63
N ALA A 45 -2.23 10.77 13.38
CA ALA A 45 -1.32 10.84 12.25
C ALA A 45 -0.69 12.24 12.26
N LEU A 46 0.58 12.33 12.66
CA LEU A 46 1.39 13.47 12.24
C LEU A 46 1.41 13.39 10.72
N ALA A 47 0.80 14.36 10.05
CA ALA A 47 1.07 14.58 8.64
C ALA A 47 2.60 14.64 8.51
N ALA A 48 3.19 13.68 7.80
CA ALA A 48 4.61 13.71 7.51
C ALA A 48 4.89 15.09 6.91
N VAL A 49 5.70 15.90 7.59
CA VAL A 49 6.18 17.15 7.02
C VAL A 49 6.87 16.73 5.73
N GLY A 50 6.35 17.16 4.58
CA GLY A 50 6.76 16.70 3.26
C GLY A 50 8.15 17.22 2.89
N THR A 51 9.18 16.79 3.62
CA THR A 51 10.57 17.06 3.28
C THR A 51 10.93 16.27 2.03
N LEU A 52 11.60 16.94 1.11
CA LEU A 52 12.14 16.30 -0.08
C LEU A 52 13.51 15.71 0.28
N ASP A 53 13.51 14.42 0.60
CA ASP A 53 14.72 13.65 0.86
C ASP A 53 15.03 12.74 -0.34
N GLN A 54 16.12 13.03 -1.04
CA GLN A 54 16.57 12.19 -2.15
C GLN A 54 17.18 10.89 -1.60
N LYS A 55 16.83 9.76 -2.24
CA LYS A 55 17.45 8.47 -1.91
C LYS A 55 18.95 8.51 -2.20
N SER A 56 19.75 7.84 -1.38
CA SER A 56 21.20 7.74 -1.56
C SER A 56 21.57 6.83 -2.73
N GLY A 57 22.72 7.12 -3.36
CA GLY A 57 23.28 6.30 -4.44
C GLY A 57 22.41 6.29 -5.70
N THR A 58 22.53 5.24 -6.50
CA THR A 58 21.80 5.11 -7.79
C THR A 58 20.29 4.99 -7.61
N ALA A 59 19.79 4.67 -6.41
CA ALA A 59 18.35 4.69 -6.13
C ALA A 59 17.77 6.12 -6.11
N GLY A 60 18.62 7.15 -6.07
CA GLY A 60 18.23 8.56 -6.06
C GLY A 60 17.98 9.17 -7.44
N CYS A 61 18.38 8.52 -8.53
CA CYS A 61 18.19 9.03 -9.89
C CYS A 61 18.23 7.92 -10.94
N VAL A 62 17.50 8.14 -12.02
CA VAL A 62 17.58 7.35 -13.26
C VAL A 62 17.97 8.31 -14.38
N SER A 63 18.92 7.92 -15.22
CA SER A 63 19.42 8.72 -16.34
C SER A 63 19.54 7.84 -17.57
N GLU A 64 19.23 8.38 -18.75
CA GLU A 64 19.35 7.65 -20.01
C GLU A 64 20.77 7.09 -20.23
N THR A 65 21.78 7.83 -19.78
CA THR A 65 23.21 7.49 -19.98
C THR A 65 23.87 6.95 -18.72
N GLY A 66 23.12 6.75 -17.64
CA GLY A 66 23.67 6.32 -16.35
C GLY A 66 24.50 7.36 -15.62
N SER A 67 24.76 8.52 -16.23
CA SER A 67 25.62 9.58 -15.67
C SER A 67 26.97 9.04 -15.18
N ALA A 68 27.62 8.20 -15.99
CA ALA A 68 28.87 7.51 -15.65
C ALA A 68 28.80 6.67 -14.34
N GLY A 69 27.64 6.05 -14.09
CA GLY A 69 27.38 5.20 -12.93
C GLY A 69 26.91 5.95 -11.68
N ALA A 70 26.71 7.26 -11.77
CA ALA A 70 26.13 8.04 -10.66
C ALA A 70 24.61 7.80 -10.53
N CYS A 71 23.93 7.46 -11.62
CA CYS A 71 22.51 7.14 -11.65
C CYS A 71 22.29 5.71 -12.16
N ALA A 72 21.12 5.15 -11.88
CA ALA A 72 20.70 3.95 -12.57
C ALA A 72 20.50 4.25 -14.07
N ASP A 73 20.91 3.32 -14.93
CA ASP A 73 20.68 3.41 -16.37
C ASP A 73 19.18 3.26 -16.66
N GLY A 74 18.66 4.13 -17.51
CA GLY A 74 17.30 4.06 -18.02
C GLY A 74 17.27 4.12 -19.54
N THR A 75 16.18 3.64 -20.12
CA THR A 75 15.94 3.65 -21.56
C THR A 75 14.78 4.59 -21.87
N ALA A 76 14.89 5.32 -22.98
CA ALA A 76 13.83 6.22 -23.48
C ALA A 76 13.48 7.38 -22.53
N LEU A 77 14.50 8.02 -21.96
CA LEU A 77 14.39 9.12 -20.99
C LEU A 77 14.89 10.49 -21.52
N GLY A 78 15.08 10.61 -22.83
CA GLY A 78 15.49 11.86 -23.48
C GLY A 78 14.40 12.92 -23.31
N GLU A 79 14.75 14.00 -22.60
CA GLU A 79 13.81 15.06 -22.18
C GLU A 79 12.53 14.50 -21.52
N ALA A 80 12.65 13.84 -20.36
CA ALA A 80 11.50 13.45 -19.55
C ALA A 80 10.70 14.68 -19.08
N TYR A 81 9.44 14.82 -19.52
CA TYR A 81 8.58 15.98 -19.22
C TYR A 81 7.54 15.71 -18.12
N SER A 82 6.99 14.50 -18.07
CA SER A 82 5.88 14.17 -17.18
C SER A 82 6.03 12.77 -16.63
N VAL A 83 5.58 12.59 -15.39
CA VAL A 83 5.57 11.31 -14.68
C VAL A 83 4.20 11.05 -14.10
N ALA A 84 3.69 9.82 -14.24
CA ALA A 84 2.46 9.38 -13.59
C ALA A 84 2.69 8.04 -12.88
N VAL A 85 2.07 7.88 -11.71
CA VAL A 85 2.11 6.66 -10.90
C VAL A 85 0.76 5.97 -11.01
N SER A 86 0.73 4.64 -11.17
CA SER A 86 -0.51 3.87 -11.14
C SER A 86 -1.24 3.98 -9.79
N PRO A 87 -2.57 3.82 -9.75
CA PRO A 87 -3.35 3.89 -8.51
C PRO A 87 -2.92 2.90 -7.42
N ASP A 88 -2.43 1.72 -7.81
CA ASP A 88 -1.87 0.71 -6.89
C ASP A 88 -0.46 1.07 -6.37
N GLY A 89 0.15 2.13 -6.90
CA GLY A 89 1.49 2.59 -6.55
C GLY A 89 2.64 1.73 -7.09
N GLY A 90 2.33 0.73 -7.92
CA GLY A 90 3.23 -0.32 -8.39
C GLY A 90 3.93 -0.04 -9.72
N SER A 91 3.46 0.92 -10.51
CA SER A 91 4.03 1.27 -11.82
C SER A 91 4.22 2.78 -11.96
N VAL A 92 5.24 3.17 -12.73
CA VAL A 92 5.50 4.57 -13.10
C VAL A 92 5.69 4.68 -14.60
N TYR A 93 5.05 5.69 -15.19
CA TYR A 93 5.10 6.01 -16.62
C TYR A 93 5.73 7.38 -16.80
N VAL A 94 6.66 7.51 -17.73
CA VAL A 94 7.39 8.76 -17.99
C VAL A 94 7.25 9.13 -19.45
N ALA A 95 6.66 10.28 -19.76
CA ALA A 95 6.62 10.83 -21.11
C ALA A 95 7.93 11.57 -21.41
N SER A 96 8.60 11.17 -22.49
CA SER A 96 9.93 11.65 -22.88
C SER A 96 9.88 12.18 -24.31
N ALA A 97 10.01 13.50 -24.47
CA ALA A 97 9.72 14.11 -25.77
C ALA A 97 10.84 13.87 -26.80
N VAL A 98 12.11 13.90 -26.40
CA VAL A 98 13.21 13.67 -27.36
C VAL A 98 13.35 12.19 -27.71
N SER A 99 12.97 11.30 -26.80
CA SER A 99 12.93 9.87 -27.09
C SER A 99 11.71 9.45 -27.90
N ASP A 100 10.74 10.35 -28.16
CA ASP A 100 9.47 10.01 -28.80
C ASP A 100 8.81 8.79 -28.13
N ALA A 101 8.80 8.79 -26.79
CA ALA A 101 8.59 7.58 -26.02
C ALA A 101 7.89 7.78 -24.68
N VAL A 102 7.36 6.67 -24.17
CA VAL A 102 6.97 6.49 -22.77
C VAL A 102 7.82 5.40 -22.15
N ALA A 103 8.61 5.73 -21.13
CA ALA A 103 9.35 4.75 -20.33
C ALA A 103 8.48 4.21 -19.18
N VAL A 104 8.66 2.93 -18.84
CA VAL A 104 7.84 2.20 -17.87
C VAL A 104 8.72 1.55 -16.79
N PHE A 105 8.39 1.84 -15.54
CA PHE A 105 9.11 1.34 -14.37
C PHE A 105 8.15 0.57 -13.45
N ASP A 106 8.68 -0.49 -12.84
CA ASP A 106 8.14 -1.04 -11.60
C ASP A 106 8.52 -0.11 -10.44
N ARG A 107 7.59 0.09 -9.51
CA ARG A 107 7.78 0.86 -8.29
C ARG A 107 7.43 0.01 -7.10
N ASN A 108 8.32 -0.04 -6.12
CA ASN A 108 7.98 -0.62 -4.83
C ASN A 108 7.02 0.35 -4.08
N PRO A 109 5.78 -0.03 -3.75
CA PRO A 109 4.80 0.89 -3.16
C PRO A 109 5.20 1.36 -1.77
N THR A 110 5.96 0.55 -1.03
CA THR A 110 6.41 0.83 0.34
C THR A 110 7.65 1.72 0.35
N THR A 111 8.63 1.43 -0.51
CA THR A 111 9.93 2.13 -0.48
C THR A 111 10.05 3.22 -1.54
N GLY A 112 9.24 3.18 -2.59
CA GLY A 112 9.35 4.05 -3.76
C GLY A 112 10.56 3.77 -4.65
N ALA A 113 11.30 2.67 -4.42
CA ALA A 113 12.38 2.26 -5.31
C ALA A 113 11.84 1.96 -6.71
N LEU A 114 12.55 2.41 -7.74
CA LEU A 114 12.20 2.21 -9.15
C LEU A 114 13.13 1.18 -9.79
N SER A 115 12.57 0.36 -10.68
CA SER A 115 13.33 -0.49 -11.60
C SER A 115 12.65 -0.42 -12.96
N GLN A 116 13.40 -0.15 -14.04
CA GLN A 116 12.79 -0.19 -15.37
C GLN A 116 12.33 -1.61 -15.67
N LYS A 117 11.15 -1.77 -16.28
CA LYS A 117 10.68 -3.08 -16.70
C LYS A 117 11.66 -3.66 -17.75
N PRO A 118 11.92 -4.98 -17.74
CA PRO A 118 12.93 -5.57 -18.62
C PRO A 118 12.46 -5.65 -20.07
N GLY A 119 13.42 -5.57 -21.01
CA GLY A 119 13.16 -5.70 -22.44
C GLY A 119 12.21 -4.64 -22.98
N THR A 120 11.42 -4.99 -23.99
CA THR A 120 10.47 -4.07 -24.63
C THR A 120 9.35 -3.60 -23.71
N ALA A 121 9.07 -4.30 -22.61
CA ALA A 121 8.10 -3.84 -21.61
C ALA A 121 8.56 -2.58 -20.87
N GLY A 122 9.83 -2.21 -20.96
CA GLY A 122 10.41 -1.01 -20.37
C GLY A 122 10.08 0.29 -21.09
N CYS A 123 9.55 0.24 -22.32
CA CYS A 123 9.19 1.43 -23.07
C CYS A 123 8.30 1.16 -24.28
N VAL A 124 7.54 2.19 -24.67
CA VAL A 124 6.91 2.31 -25.99
C VAL A 124 7.55 3.54 -26.65
N SER A 125 8.05 3.42 -27.87
CA SER A 125 8.58 4.56 -28.64
C SER A 125 7.99 4.59 -30.04
N GLU A 126 7.98 5.75 -30.70
CA GLU A 126 7.34 5.90 -32.02
C GLU A 126 7.78 4.81 -32.99
N THR A 127 9.09 4.56 -33.07
CA THR A 127 9.70 3.67 -34.06
C THR A 127 10.15 2.31 -33.50
N GLY A 128 9.78 2.02 -32.24
CA GLY A 128 10.28 0.87 -31.49
C GLY A 128 11.78 0.89 -31.18
N SER A 129 12.48 1.98 -31.50
CA SER A 129 13.91 2.21 -31.20
C SER A 129 14.81 1.03 -31.59
N GLY A 130 14.59 0.47 -32.79
CA GLY A 130 15.38 -0.67 -33.28
C GLY A 130 15.12 -1.98 -32.53
N GLY A 131 13.95 -2.13 -31.91
CA GLY A 131 13.54 -3.32 -31.16
C GLY A 131 13.85 -3.25 -29.65
N ILE A 132 14.34 -2.11 -29.17
CA ILE A 132 14.55 -1.87 -27.74
C ILE A 132 13.22 -1.61 -27.03
N CYS A 133 12.30 -0.89 -27.69
CA CYS A 133 10.97 -0.56 -27.18
C CYS A 133 9.89 -1.26 -28.02
N VAL A 134 8.67 -1.29 -27.50
CA VAL A 134 7.50 -1.59 -28.33
C VAL A 134 7.29 -0.43 -29.31
N ASP A 135 6.97 -0.77 -30.57
CA ASP A 135 6.60 0.19 -31.62
C ASP A 135 5.24 0.82 -31.30
N GLY A 136 5.27 2.12 -31.06
CA GLY A 136 4.12 2.95 -30.75
C GLY A 136 3.41 3.42 -32.01
N LYS A 137 2.35 4.20 -31.83
CA LYS A 137 1.66 4.82 -32.97
C LYS A 137 1.52 6.31 -32.71
N ALA A 138 2.09 7.12 -33.59
CA ALA A 138 1.99 8.59 -33.53
C ALA A 138 2.47 9.18 -32.19
N LEU A 139 3.50 8.57 -31.60
CA LEU A 139 4.10 9.01 -30.34
C LEU A 139 5.21 10.01 -30.65
N ASP A 140 4.85 11.22 -31.08
CA ASP A 140 5.77 12.29 -31.49
C ASP A 140 5.84 13.37 -30.39
N GLY A 141 6.98 13.46 -29.71
CA GLY A 141 7.23 14.44 -28.66
C GLY A 141 6.25 14.42 -27.47
N PRO A 142 5.95 13.26 -26.85
CA PRO A 142 4.99 13.19 -25.75
C PRO A 142 5.45 14.03 -24.55
N ARG A 143 4.55 14.87 -24.03
CA ARG A 143 4.84 15.83 -22.94
C ARG A 143 4.04 15.57 -21.67
N SER A 144 2.94 14.84 -21.76
CA SER A 144 2.06 14.57 -20.64
C SER A 144 1.76 13.08 -20.58
N VAL A 145 1.51 12.57 -19.38
CA VAL A 145 1.03 11.21 -19.19
C VAL A 145 0.06 11.19 -18.01
N ALA A 146 -1.04 10.47 -18.15
CA ALA A 146 -2.05 10.29 -17.11
C ALA A 146 -2.48 8.83 -17.02
N VAL A 147 -2.69 8.33 -15.81
CA VAL A 147 -3.22 6.98 -15.57
C VAL A 147 -4.69 7.09 -15.15
N SER A 148 -5.52 6.24 -15.74
CA SER A 148 -6.91 6.05 -15.35
C SER A 148 -7.06 5.67 -13.87
N PRO A 149 -8.18 6.04 -13.20
CA PRO A 149 -8.40 5.70 -11.79
C PRO A 149 -8.48 4.20 -11.47
N ASP A 150 -8.90 3.37 -12.44
CA ASP A 150 -8.89 1.91 -12.33
C ASP A 150 -7.52 1.28 -12.61
N GLY A 151 -6.58 2.07 -13.15
CA GLY A 151 -5.23 1.63 -13.48
C GLY A 151 -5.12 0.82 -14.78
N GLU A 152 -6.20 0.66 -15.53
CA GLU A 152 -6.23 -0.21 -16.72
C GLU A 152 -5.72 0.51 -17.99
N SER A 153 -5.78 1.84 -18.00
CA SER A 153 -5.40 2.69 -19.14
C SER A 153 -4.42 3.80 -18.77
N VAL A 154 -3.52 4.10 -19.72
CA VAL A 154 -2.58 5.23 -19.67
C VAL A 154 -2.80 6.09 -20.91
N TYR A 155 -2.89 7.42 -20.72
CA TYR A 155 -3.11 8.42 -21.76
C TYR A 155 -1.88 9.31 -21.89
N VAL A 156 -1.52 9.64 -23.12
CA VAL A 156 -0.28 10.36 -23.49
C VAL A 156 -0.63 11.37 -24.58
#